data_AF-A0A1M5CNX7-F1
#
_entry.id   AF-A0A1M5CNX7-F1
#
_cell.length_a   1.000
_cell.length_b   1.000
_cell.length_c   1.000
_cell.angle_alpha   90.00
_cell.angle_beta   90.00
_cell.angle_gamma   90.00
#
_symmetry.space_group_name_H-M   'P 1'
#
loop_
_entity.id
_entity.type
_entity.pdbx_description
1 polymer ?
#
loop_
_entity_poly.entity_id
_entity_poly.type
_entity_poly.pdbx_seq_one_letter_code
_entity_poly.pdbx_strand_id
1 'polypeptide(L)' 'MNESPYKKKLTDRYVSFDTGKGEEFEEGKLPLEDVVTFARTKGEPKQISGKQELYEAFLNMYHFKKMWQFQTK' A
#
# COMPACT_ATOMS: atom_id res chain seq x y z
N MET A 1 -17.13 -1.78 -1.21
CA MET A 1 -15.78 -2.04 -0.65
C MET A 1 -15.27 -3.47 -0.88
N ASN A 2 -16.13 -4.49 -1.01
CA ASN A 2 -15.67 -5.88 -1.17
C ASN A 2 -15.19 -6.27 -2.58
N GLU A 3 -15.53 -5.50 -3.61
CA GLU A 3 -15.16 -5.78 -5.01
C GLU A 3 -13.99 -4.92 -5.53
N SER A 4 -13.39 -4.09 -4.68
CA SER A 4 -12.35 -3.15 -5.12
C SER A 4 -10.95 -3.75 -4.97
N PRO A 5 -10.07 -3.64 -5.99
CA PRO A 5 -8.66 -4.02 -5.90
C PRO A 5 -7.86 -3.17 -4.88
N TYR A 6 -8.51 -2.22 -4.21
CA TYR A 6 -7.95 -1.38 -3.17
C TYR A 6 -7.31 -2.18 -2.03
N LYS A 7 -8.00 -3.20 -1.49
CA LYS A 7 -7.46 -4.00 -0.37
C LYS A 7 -6.13 -4.64 -0.73
N LYS A 8 -6.04 -5.22 -1.94
CA LYS A 8 -4.81 -5.82 -2.45
C LYS A 8 -3.67 -4.81 -2.57
N LYS A 9 -3.95 -3.61 -3.12
CA LYS A 9 -2.93 -2.55 -3.24
C LYS A 9 -2.43 -2.04 -1.88
N LEU A 10 -3.26 -2.10 -0.85
CA LEU A 10 -2.90 -1.73 0.52
C LEU A 10 -1.97 -2.78 1.12
N THR A 11 -2.33 -4.06 1.00
CA THR A 11 -1.46 -5.18 1.40
C THR A 11 -0.12 -5.15 0.68
N ASP A 12 -0.12 -5.00 -0.65
CA ASP A 12 1.10 -4.94 -1.46
C ASP A 12 2.03 -3.78 -1.03
N ARG A 13 1.48 -2.69 -0.49
CA ARG A 13 2.25 -1.52 -0.05
C ARG A 13 2.97 -1.74 1.29
N TYR A 14 2.37 -2.50 2.20
CA TYR A 14 2.89 -2.69 3.56
C TYR A 14 3.51 -4.07 3.83
N VAL A 15 3.55 -4.95 2.81
CA VAL A 15 4.14 -6.30 2.87
C VAL A 15 5.58 -6.34 3.42
N SER A 16 6.31 -5.23 3.37
CA SER A 16 7.66 -5.14 3.95
C SER A 16 7.69 -5.22 5.47
N PHE A 17 6.57 -4.95 6.14
CA PHE A 17 6.44 -5.06 7.60
C PHE A 17 6.04 -6.46 8.04
N ASP A 18 5.40 -7.25 7.17
CA ASP A 18 4.98 -8.61 7.48
C ASP A 18 6.09 -9.65 7.27
N THR A 19 7.33 -9.23 6.92
CA THR A 19 8.42 -10.16 6.60
C THR A 19 9.80 -9.67 7.05
N GLY A 20 10.65 -10.60 7.51
CA GLY A 20 12.07 -10.38 7.79
C GLY A 20 12.31 -9.28 8.83
N LYS A 21 13.21 -8.32 8.52
CA LYS A 21 13.53 -7.20 9.43
C LYS A 21 12.34 -6.28 9.72
N GLY A 22 11.32 -6.25 8.85
CA GLY A 22 10.11 -5.46 9.09
C GLY A 22 9.21 -6.08 10.17
N GLU A 23 9.15 -7.41 10.22
CA GLU A 23 8.41 -8.17 11.22
C GLU A 23 9.08 -8.02 12.59
N GLU A 24 10.40 -8.18 12.65
CA GLU A 24 11.19 -7.93 13.87
C GLU A 24 11.03 -6.49 14.40
N PHE A 25 10.83 -5.52 13.49
CA PHE A 25 10.54 -4.13 13.85
C PHE A 25 9.13 -3.95 14.41
N GLU A 26 8.11 -4.56 13.79
CA GLU A 26 6.72 -4.50 14.28
C GLU A 26 6.58 -5.14 15.67
N GLU A 27 7.27 -6.27 15.88
CA GLU A 27 7.28 -6.98 17.16
C GLU A 27 8.14 -6.31 18.24
N GLY A 28 8.83 -5.20 17.92
CA GLY A 28 9.70 -4.47 18.84
C GLY A 28 11.00 -5.21 19.22
N LYS A 29 11.36 -6.24 18.46
CA LYS A 29 12.57 -7.05 18.66
C LYS A 29 13.81 -6.40 18.03
N LEU A 30 13.63 -5.42 17.15
CA LEU A 30 14.71 -4.73 16.45
C LEU A 30 15.14 -3.46 17.19
N PRO A 31 16.33 -3.42 17.83
CA PRO A 31 16.85 -2.21 18.47
C PRO A 31 17.25 -1.16 17.42
N LEU A 32 17.29 0.11 17.84
CA LEU A 32 17.58 1.25 16.93
C LEU A 32 18.94 1.11 16.22
N GLU A 33 19.92 0.51 16.88
CA GLU A 33 21.27 0.24 16.34
C GLU A 33 21.22 -0.69 15.11
N ASP A 34 20.36 -1.71 15.16
CA ASP A 34 20.17 -2.67 14.07
C ASP A 34 19.35 -2.09 12.92
N VAL A 35 18.41 -1.18 13.22
CA VAL A 35 17.70 -0.38 12.21
C VAL A 35 18.68 0.49 11.43
N VAL A 36 19.58 1.19 12.12
CA VAL A 36 20.60 2.04 11.49
C VAL A 36 21.55 1.21 10.63
N THR A 37 21.98 0.05 11.13
CA THR A 37 22.86 -0.87 10.38
C THR A 37 22.16 -1.41 9.12
N PHE A 38 20.87 -1.75 9.24
CA PHE A 38 20.06 -2.17 8.11
C PHE A 38 19.88 -1.06 7.06
N ALA A 39 19.61 0.18 7.49
CA ALA A 39 19.48 1.32 6.58
C ALA A 39 20.78 1.60 5.81
N ARG A 40 21.93 1.53 6.49
CA ARG A 40 23.26 1.73 5.86
C ARG A 40 23.60 0.67 4.83
N THR A 41 23.21 -0.58 5.05
CA THR A 41 23.50 -1.70 4.13
C THR A 41 22.56 -1.76 2.94
N LYS A 42 21.30 -1.33 3.10
CA LYS A 42 20.28 -1.34 2.03
C LYS A 42 20.29 -0.08 1.14
N GLY A 43 20.86 1.02 1.61
CA GLY A 43 20.84 2.31 0.90
C GLY A 43 19.48 3.01 0.96
N GLU A 44 19.27 4.02 0.12
CA GLU A 44 18.01 4.78 0.12
C GLU A 44 16.83 3.92 -0.35
N PRO A 45 15.68 3.96 0.36
CA PRO A 45 14.49 3.23 -0.06
C PRO A 45 14.00 3.77 -1.40
N LYS A 46 13.53 2.87 -2.28
CA LYS A 46 12.93 3.26 -3.54
C LYS A 46 11.69 4.12 -3.28
N GLN A 47 11.72 5.36 -3.75
CA GLN A 47 10.55 6.22 -3.68
C GLN A 47 9.46 5.66 -4.59
N ILE A 48 8.35 5.21 -3.98
CA ILE A 48 7.17 4.72 -4.70
C ILE A 48 6.07 5.78 -4.67
N SER A 49 5.41 6.00 -5.82
CA SER A 49 4.28 6.92 -5.89
C SER A 49 3.12 6.47 -4.99
N GLY A 50 2.49 7.44 -4.32
CA GLY A 50 1.25 7.24 -3.56
C GLY A 50 0.06 6.83 -4.42
N LYS A 51 0.13 7.04 -5.74
CA LYS A 51 -0.94 6.75 -6.71
C LYS A 51 -2.30 7.38 -6.34
N GLN A 52 -2.30 8.53 -5.66
CA GLN A 52 -3.51 9.20 -5.20
C GLN A 52 -4.49 9.51 -6.35
N GLU A 53 -4.01 10.17 -7.40
CA GLU A 53 -4.81 10.49 -8.59
C GLU A 53 -5.38 9.22 -9.26
N LEU A 54 -4.62 8.12 -9.25
CA LEU A 54 -5.09 6.85 -9.78
C LEU A 54 -6.24 6.28 -8.94
N TYR A 55 -6.19 6.44 -7.61
CA TYR A 55 -7.30 6.04 -6.73
C TYR A 55 -8.53 6.91 -6.92
N GLU A 56 -8.35 8.22 -7.10
CA GLU A 56 -9.44 9.16 -7.41
C GLU A 56 -10.09 8.81 -8.76
N ALA A 57 -9.29 8.50 -9.78
CA ALA A 57 -9.80 8.04 -11.08
C ALA A 57 -10.60 6.73 -10.97
N PHE A 58 -10.13 5.75 -10.19
CA PHE A 58 -10.87 4.51 -9.96
C PHE A 58 -12.20 4.74 -9.22
N LEU A 59 -12.22 5.65 -8.25
CA LEU A 59 -13.44 6.02 -7.53
C LEU A 59 -14.44 6.67 -8.49
N ASN A 60 -13.99 7.63 -9.29
CA ASN A 60 -14.80 8.31 -10.30
C ASN A 60 -15.37 7.33 -11.33
N MET A 61 -14.57 6.39 -11.82
CA MET A 61 -15.01 5.35 -12.75
C MET A 61 -16.08 4.44 -12.13
N TYR A 62 -15.92 4.06 -10.85
CA TYR A 62 -16.92 3.25 -10.14
C TYR A 62 -18.26 3.99 -9.99
N HIS A 63 -18.23 5.28 -9.64
CA HIS A 63 -19.43 6.11 -9.56
C HIS A 63 -20.11 6.25 -10.93
N PHE A 64 -19.34 6.52 -11.99
CA PHE A 64 -19.88 6.65 -13.34
C PHE A 64 -20.53 5.35 -13.83
N LYS A 65 -19.86 4.21 -13.63
CA LYS A 65 -20.40 2.88 -14.01
C LYS A 65 -21.73 2.59 -13.31
N LYS A 66 -21.84 2.91 -12.02
CA LYS A 66 -23.10 2.73 -11.27
C LYS A 66 -24.21 3.65 -11.76
N MET A 67 -23.91 4.91 -12.05
CA MET A 67 -24.90 5.85 -12.61
C MET A 67 -25.41 5.39 -13.97
N TRP A 68 -24.50 4.93 -14.85
CA TRP A 68 -24.87 4.42 -16.17
C TRP A 68 -25.73 3.14 -16.11
N GLN A 69 -25.42 2.22 -15.19
CA GLN A 69 -26.25 1.02 -14.94
C GLN A 69 -27.63 1.34 -14.37
N PHE A 70 -27.78 2.47 -13.66
CA PHE A 70 -29.07 2.92 -13.13
C PHE A 70 -29.95 3.54 -14.23
N GLN A 71 -29.36 4.26 -15.18
CA GLN A 71 -30.10 4.88 -16.29
C GLN A 71 -30.51 3.90 -17.41
N THR A 72 -29.89 2.73 -17.46
CA THR A 72 -30.14 1.69 -18.49
C THR A 72 -31.07 0.56 -18.00
N LYS A 73 -31.61 0.69 -16.79
CA LYS A 73 -32.69 -0.13 -16.24
C LYS A 73 -33.99 0.65 -16.24
#